data_AF-A0A370EWN1-F1
#
_entry.id   AF-A0A370EWN1-F1
#
_cell.length_a   1.000
_cell.length_b   1.000
_cell.length_c   1.000
_cell.angle_alpha   90.00
_cell.angle_beta   90.00
_cell.angle_gamma   90.00
#
_symmetry.space_group_name_H-M   'P 1'
#
loop_
_entity.id
_entity.type
_entity.pdbx_description
1 polymer ?
#
loop_
_entity_poly.entity_id
_entity_poly.type
_entity_poly.pdbx_seq_one_letter_code
_entity_poly.pdbx_strand_id
1 'polypeptide(L)' 'MSKFIEIKENNLLHSINIDFIISVSEDIRNKKTIIYLQNREILTELTLEKVKVLIANASPY' A
#
# COMPACT_ATOMS: atom_id res chain seq x y z
N MET A 1 16.99 -6.74 6.39
CA MET A 1 16.58 -6.06 5.15
C MET A 1 15.15 -5.57 5.31
N SER A 2 14.92 -4.28 5.16
CA SER A 2 13.56 -3.73 5.08
C SER A 2 13.06 -3.80 3.64
N LYS A 3 11.81 -4.21 3.47
CA LYS A 3 11.18 -4.39 2.15
C LYS A 3 10.31 -3.19 1.85
N PHE A 4 10.44 -2.61 0.66
CA PHE A 4 9.69 -1.41 0.28
C PHE A 4 8.77 -1.69 -0.91
N ILE A 5 7.64 -1.00 -0.93
CA ILE A 5 6.71 -0.95 -2.06
C ILE A 5 6.48 0.50 -2.47
N GLU A 6 6.27 0.72 -3.75
CA GLU A 6 5.89 2.03 -4.27
C GLU A 6 4.39 2.07 -4.53
N ILE A 7 3.73 3.07 -3.97
CA ILE A 7 2.28 3.25 -4.08
C ILE A 7 1.98 4.65 -4.54
N LYS A 8 1.08 4.73 -5.52
CA LYS A 8 0.63 6.01 -6.06
C LYS A 8 -0.63 6.48 -5.35
N GLU A 9 -0.60 7.70 -4.82
CA GLU A 9 -1.71 8.42 -4.18
C GLU A 9 -1.86 9.78 -4.87
N ASN A 10 -3.01 10.06 -5.51
CA ASN A 10 -3.32 11.36 -6.12
C ASN A 10 -2.14 11.99 -6.91
N ASN A 11 -1.47 11.18 -7.73
CA ASN A 11 -0.31 11.55 -8.56
C ASN A 11 1.06 11.68 -7.86
N LEU A 12 1.13 11.44 -6.55
CA LEU A 12 2.37 11.31 -5.78
C LEU A 12 2.76 9.84 -5.64
N LEU A 13 4.06 9.57 -5.69
CA LEU A 13 4.63 8.25 -5.42
C LEU A 13 5.12 8.21 -3.97
N HIS A 14 4.63 7.25 -3.20
CA HIS A 14 5.02 6.98 -1.84
C HIS A 14 5.80 5.68 -1.79
N SER A 15 7.05 5.74 -1.32
CA SER A 15 7.79 4.56 -0.92
C SER A 15 7.39 4.19 0.51
N ILE A 16 6.90 2.96 0.69
CA ILE A 16 6.35 2.46 1.94
C ILE A 16 7.13 1.22 2.33
N ASN A 17 7.67 1.21 3.55
CA ASN A 17 8.22 -0.02 4.11
C ASN A 17 7.05 -0.94 4.52
N ILE A 18 7.04 -2.16 4.01
CA ILE A 18 6.00 -3.14 4.32
C ILE A 18 6.01 -3.54 5.80
N ASP A 19 7.15 -3.41 6.47
CA ASP A 19 7.29 -3.72 7.90
C ASP A 19 6.38 -2.83 8.77
N PHE A 20 5.98 -1.65 8.26
CA PHE A 20 5.07 -0.73 8.95
C PHE A 20 3.60 -0.90 8.55
N ILE A 21 3.29 -1.77 7.59
CA ILE A 21 1.91 -2.01 7.15
C ILE A 21 1.23 -2.89 8.20
N ILE A 22 0.19 -2.34 8.83
CA ILE A 22 -0.64 -3.06 9.79
C ILE A 22 -1.72 -3.85 9.06
N SER A 23 -2.41 -3.20 8.13
CA SER A 23 -3.51 -3.82 7.39
C SER A 23 -3.78 -3.10 6.08
N VAL A 24 -4.53 -3.78 5.21
CA VAL A 24 -4.99 -3.24 3.92
C VAL A 24 -6.47 -3.54 3.79
N SER A 25 -7.26 -2.52 3.49
CA SER A 25 -8.72 -2.63 3.33
C SER A 25 -9.15 -2.00 2.02
N GLU A 26 -10.26 -2.47 1.46
CA GLU A 26 -10.87 -1.88 0.28
C GLU A 26 -12.06 -1.00 0.68
N ASP A 27 -12.08 0.23 0.19
CA ASP A 27 -13.27 1.08 0.22
C ASP A 27 -14.18 0.67 -0.94
N ILE A 28 -15.20 -0.14 -0.60
CA ILE A 28 -16.21 -0.68 -1.53
C ILE A 28 -16.97 0.43 -2.25
N ARG A 29 -17.11 1.62 -1.65
CA ARG A 29 -17.87 2.74 -2.23
C ARG A 29 -17.08 3.46 -3.32
N ASN A 30 -15.77 3.61 -3.11
CA ASN A 30 -14.91 4.37 -4.02
C ASN A 30 -14.01 3.50 -4.89
N LYS A 31 -14.05 2.16 -4.73
CA LYS A 31 -13.11 1.21 -5.35
C LYS A 31 -11.65 1.61 -5.14
N LYS A 32 -11.35 2.18 -3.97
CA LYS A 32 -10.01 2.59 -3.55
C LYS A 32 -9.51 1.62 -2.50
N THR A 33 -8.20 1.43 -2.43
CA THR A 33 -7.58 0.64 -1.37
C THR A 33 -6.97 1.58 -0.34
N ILE A 34 -7.24 1.30 0.93
CA ILE A 34 -6.69 2.00 2.08
C ILE A 34 -5.63 1.12 2.70
N ILE A 35 -4.45 1.69 2.90
CA ILE A 35 -3.31 1.02 3.50
C ILE A 35 -3.04 1.68 4.84
N TYR A 36 -3.23 0.91 5.90
CA TYR A 36 -3.02 1.36 7.26
C TYR A 36 -1.57 1.10 7.65
N LEU A 37 -0.83 2.18 7.82
CA LEU A 37 0.51 2.17 8.40
C LEU A 37 0.42 2.53 9.87
N GLN A 38 1.46 2.21 10.63
CA GLN A 38 1.51 2.45 12.07
C GLN A 38 1.27 3.91 12.50
N ASN A 39 1.53 4.86 11.61
CA ASN A 39 1.47 6.30 11.88
C ASN A 39 0.68 7.12 10.84
N ARG A 40 0.14 6.48 9.80
CA ARG A 40 -0.62 7.16 8.73
C ARG A 40 -1.47 6.17 7.94
N GLU A 41 -2.38 6.70 7.15
CA GLU A 41 -3.16 5.94 6.18
C GLU A 41 -2.85 6.46 4.79
N ILE A 42 -2.79 5.57 3.80
CA ILE A 42 -2.55 5.93 2.41
C ILE A 42 -3.71 5.42 1.58
N LEU A 43 -4.33 6.32 0.81
CA LEU A 43 -5.40 5.99 -0.11
C LEU A 43 -4.84 5.86 -1.52
N THR A 44 -4.94 4.66 -2.08
CA THR A 44 -4.52 4.39 -3.46
C THR A 44 -5.70 4.02 -4.33
N GLU A 45 -5.60 4.39 -5.61
CA GLU A 45 -6.58 4.01 -6.65
C GLU A 45 -6.34 2.58 -7.17
N LEU A 46 -5.34 1.88 -6.64
CA LEU A 46 -5.11 0.47 -6.93
C LEU A 46 -6.20 -0.39 -6.27
N THR A 47 -6.50 -1.53 -6.90
CA THR A 47 -7.37 -2.56 -6.33
C THR A 47 -6.66 -3.30 -5.20
N LEU A 48 -7.44 -3.86 -4.28
CA LEU A 48 -6.91 -4.59 -3.12
C LEU A 48 -5.95 -5.72 -3.53
N GLU A 49 -6.30 -6.45 -4.59
CA GLU A 49 -5.46 -7.51 -5.15
C GLU A 49 -4.12 -6.99 -5.63
N LYS A 50 -4.09 -5.87 -6.37
CA LYS A 50 -2.83 -5.27 -6.84
C LYS A 50 -1.94 -4.86 -5.68
N VAL A 51 -2.53 -4.27 -4.64
CA VAL A 51 -1.78 -3.87 -3.43
C VAL A 51 -1.19 -5.11 -2.74
N LYS A 52 -1.96 -6.19 -2.60
CA LYS A 52 -1.46 -7.46 -2.03
C LYS A 52 -0.32 -8.06 -2.85
N VAL A 53 -0.43 -8.02 -4.18
CA VAL A 53 0.63 -8.49 -5.08
C VAL A 53 1.90 -7.63 -4.93
N LEU A 54 1.77 -6.31 -4.82
CA LEU A 54 2.91 -5.42 -4.58
C LEU A 54 3.61 -5.73 -3.25
N ILE A 55 2.83 -5.93 -2.18
CA ILE A 55 3.37 -6.31 -0.86
C ILE A 55 4.07 -7.68 -0.93
N ALA A 56 3.48 -8.66 -1.62
CA ALA A 56 4.07 -9.99 -1.78
C ALA A 56 5.35 -9.97 -2.62
N ASN A 57 5.38 -9.14 -3.67
CA ASN A 57 6.53 -8.95 -4.56
C ASN A 57 7.56 -7.95 -4.01
N ALA A 58 7.34 -7.40 -2.82
CA ALA A 58 8.30 -6.52 -2.17
C ALA A 58 9.61 -7.29 -1.91
N SER A 59 10.57 -7.10 -2.81
CA SER A 59 11.87 -7.76 -2.75
C SER A 59 12.72 -7.08 -1.68
N PRO A 60 13.51 -7.84 -0.88
CA PRO A 60 14.50 -7.24 -0.02
C PRO A 60 15.59 -6.60 -0.90
N TYR A 61 15.78 -5.29 -0.76
CA TYR A 61 16.96 -4.58 -1.28
C TYR A 61 18.21 -4.95 -0.46
#